data_AF-A0A7S4D3P7-F1
#
_entry.id   AF-A0A7S4D3P7-F1
#
_cell.length_a   1.000
_cell.length_b   1.000
_cell.length_c   1.000
_cell.angle_alpha   90.00
_cell.angle_beta   90.00
_cell.angle_gamma   90.00
#
_symmetry.space_group_name_H-M   'P 1'
#
loop_
_entity.id
_entity.type
_entity.pdbx_description
1 polymer ?
#
loop_
_entity_poly.entity_id
_entity_poly.type
_entity_poly.pdbx_seq_one_letter_code
_entity_poly.pdbx_strand_id
1 'polypeptide(L)'
;GTSFGPLIALNDDVMLPQSGHTLHPHAEMEILTYVISGQLTHEDTAGRNETLPPGAVQSITAGTGIYHMEMNRDGGTELRFVQMWFLPWRWNLAPRTSSRAPSPAETRPRRWRPLATPEGDAQCTECVRMEQDAYLYAAHLEQEGFGTMYH
;
A
#
# COMPACT_ATOMS: atom_id res chain seq x y z
N GLY A 1 3.81 -21.76 8.88
CA GLY A 1 3.97 -20.91 7.68
C GLY A 1 5.34 -20.26 7.72
N THR A 2 5.90 -19.92 6.56
CA THR A 2 7.10 -19.09 6.46
C THR A 2 6.68 -17.62 6.50
N SER A 3 7.07 -16.89 7.55
CA SER A 3 6.83 -15.44 7.68
C SER A 3 8.14 -14.74 8.06
N PHE A 4 8.22 -13.43 7.81
CA PHE A 4 9.30 -12.58 8.31
C PHE A 4 8.74 -11.66 9.38
N GLY A 5 8.87 -12.06 10.65
CA GLY A 5 8.16 -11.39 11.75
C GLY A 5 6.65 -11.39 11.48
N PRO A 6 5.95 -10.24 11.57
CA PRO A 6 4.52 -10.15 11.31
C PRO A 6 4.14 -10.13 9.83
N LEU A 7 5.10 -9.96 8.90
CA LEU A 7 4.85 -9.94 7.45
C LEU A 7 4.62 -11.37 6.95
N ILE A 8 3.44 -11.62 6.39
CA ILE A 8 3.02 -12.94 5.91
C ILE A 8 2.89 -13.04 4.39
N ALA A 9 2.75 -11.91 3.69
CA ALA A 9 2.79 -11.86 2.22
C ALA A 9 3.37 -10.53 1.73
N LEU A 10 4.05 -10.57 0.60
CA LEU A 10 4.52 -9.41 -0.16
C LEU A 10 4.37 -9.76 -1.64
N ASN A 11 3.43 -9.10 -2.30
CA ASN A 11 3.11 -9.31 -3.71
C ASN A 11 3.48 -8.05 -4.50
N ASP A 12 4.09 -8.24 -5.67
CA ASP A 12 4.33 -7.19 -6.68
C ASP A 12 3.39 -7.50 -7.85
N ASP A 13 2.25 -6.84 -7.86
CA ASP A 13 1.13 -7.18 -8.72
C ASP A 13 1.04 -6.23 -9.92
N VAL A 14 0.73 -6.80 -11.10
CA VAL A 14 0.44 -6.07 -12.33
C VAL A 14 -0.95 -6.46 -12.83
N MET A 15 -1.80 -5.47 -13.06
CA MET A 15 -3.16 -5.64 -13.57
C MET A 15 -3.32 -4.99 -14.94
N LEU A 16 -3.82 -5.77 -15.89
CA LEU A 16 -4.18 -5.31 -17.23
C LEU A 16 -5.32 -4.27 -17.16
N PRO A 17 -5.50 -3.46 -18.22
CA PRO A 17 -6.66 -2.57 -18.33
C PRO A 17 -7.98 -3.30 -18.10
N GLN A 18 -8.90 -2.68 -17.37
CA GLN A 18 -10.23 -3.23 -17.06
C GLN A 18 -10.20 -4.61 -16.36
N SER A 19 -9.19 -4.86 -15.54
CA SER A 19 -9.05 -6.12 -14.78
C SER A 19 -8.80 -5.85 -13.29
N GLY A 20 -8.91 -6.89 -12.46
CA GLY A 20 -8.56 -6.79 -11.05
C GLY A 20 -9.11 -7.93 -10.21
N HIS A 21 -9.01 -7.76 -8.89
CA HIS A 21 -9.60 -8.65 -7.91
C HIS A 21 -11.04 -8.22 -7.65
N THR A 22 -11.99 -9.06 -8.05
CA THR A 22 -13.41 -8.87 -7.75
C THR A 22 -13.66 -8.99 -6.24
N LEU A 23 -14.89 -8.69 -5.81
CA LEU A 23 -15.27 -8.66 -4.40
C LEU A 23 -14.86 -9.97 -3.67
N HIS A 24 -13.99 -9.85 -2.67
CA HIS A 24 -13.49 -10.97 -1.87
C HIS A 24 -13.32 -10.59 -0.39
N PRO A 25 -13.40 -11.56 0.54
CA PRO A 25 -13.29 -11.29 1.97
C PRO A 25 -11.85 -11.33 2.48
N HIS A 26 -11.59 -10.56 3.53
CA HIS A 26 -10.45 -10.68 4.43
C HIS A 26 -10.92 -10.55 5.88
N ALA A 27 -10.16 -11.14 6.81
CA ALA A 27 -10.41 -11.02 8.25
C ALA A 27 -9.09 -11.13 9.01
N GLU A 28 -9.01 -10.43 10.13
CA GLU A 28 -7.91 -10.51 11.10
C GLU A 28 -6.51 -10.32 10.48
N MET A 29 -6.39 -9.28 9.65
CA MET A 29 -5.15 -8.91 8.96
C MET A 29 -5.07 -7.40 8.68
N GLU A 30 -3.84 -6.92 8.57
CA GLU A 30 -3.53 -5.60 8.04
C GLU A 30 -3.02 -5.75 6.61
N ILE A 31 -3.64 -5.04 5.65
CA ILE A 31 -3.22 -5.02 4.24
C ILE A 31 -2.71 -3.61 3.93
N LEU A 32 -1.46 -3.52 3.48
CA LEU A 32 -0.85 -2.27 3.03
C LEU A 32 -0.63 -2.33 1.52
N THR A 33 -1.20 -1.37 0.81
CA THR A 33 -1.04 -1.22 -0.64
C THR A 33 -0.22 0.03 -0.95
N TYR A 34 0.80 -0.10 -1.81
CA TYR A 34 1.59 1.01 -2.36
C TYR A 34 1.53 0.99 -3.88
N VAL A 35 0.92 2.01 -4.49
CA VAL A 35 0.76 2.10 -5.95
C VAL A 35 2.07 2.58 -6.58
N ILE A 36 2.63 1.79 -7.50
CA ILE A 36 3.86 2.13 -8.22
C ILE A 36 3.52 2.95 -9.48
N SER A 37 2.60 2.45 -10.30
CA SER A 37 2.19 3.08 -11.57
C SER A 37 0.75 2.71 -11.94
N GLY A 38 0.11 3.49 -12.81
CA GLY A 38 -1.32 3.32 -13.11
C GLY A 38 -2.22 3.78 -11.96
N GLN A 39 -3.47 3.33 -11.93
CA GLN A 39 -4.45 3.74 -10.93
C GLN A 39 -5.21 2.55 -10.37
N LEU A 40 -5.24 2.42 -9.03
CA LEU A 40 -5.96 1.36 -8.35
C LEU A 40 -7.30 1.88 -7.83
N THR A 41 -8.42 1.34 -8.30
CA THR A 41 -9.73 1.64 -7.72
C THR A 41 -10.09 0.60 -6.66
N HIS A 42 -10.28 1.07 -5.43
CA HIS A 42 -10.66 0.28 -4.27
C HIS A 42 -12.12 0.54 -3.89
N GLU A 43 -12.86 -0.52 -3.59
CA GLU A 43 -14.18 -0.43 -2.97
C GLU A 43 -14.33 -1.47 -1.86
N ASP A 44 -14.93 -1.08 -0.73
CA ASP A 44 -15.15 -2.01 0.39
C ASP A 44 -16.52 -1.86 1.07
N THR A 45 -16.88 -2.86 1.88
CA THR A 45 -18.12 -2.89 2.66
C THR A 45 -18.13 -1.96 3.87
N ALA A 46 -16.99 -1.34 4.22
CA ALA A 46 -16.93 -0.26 5.20
C ALA A 46 -17.31 1.10 4.59
N GLY A 47 -17.64 1.13 3.29
CA GLY A 47 -18.15 2.29 2.57
C GLY A 47 -17.07 3.11 1.87
N ARG A 48 -15.82 2.61 1.80
CA ARG A 48 -14.77 3.28 1.01
C ARG A 48 -14.99 2.99 -0.48
N ASN A 49 -14.88 4.03 -1.30
CA ASN A 49 -14.78 3.94 -2.75
C ASN A 49 -13.83 5.04 -3.22
N GLU A 50 -12.67 4.67 -3.74
CA GLU A 50 -11.63 5.63 -4.13
C GLU A 50 -10.72 5.09 -5.23
N THR A 51 -10.16 6.00 -6.03
CA THR A 51 -9.10 5.68 -6.98
C THR A 51 -7.77 6.25 -6.48
N LEU A 52 -6.82 5.35 -6.26
CA LEU A 52 -5.49 5.63 -5.73
C LEU A 52 -4.51 5.87 -6.89
N PRO A 53 -3.91 7.08 -7.00
CA PRO A 53 -2.94 7.40 -8.05
C PRO A 53 -1.54 6.80 -7.75
N PRO A 54 -0.59 6.88 -8.70
CA PRO A 54 0.80 6.48 -8.46
C PRO A 54 1.38 7.16 -7.22
N GLY A 55 2.09 6.39 -6.41
CA GLY A 55 2.66 6.80 -5.15
C GLY A 55 1.67 6.91 -4.00
N ALA A 56 0.38 6.60 -4.18
CA ALA A 56 -0.56 6.53 -3.07
C ALA A 56 -0.27 5.31 -2.17
N VAL A 57 -0.63 5.43 -0.90
CA VAL A 57 -0.58 4.34 0.07
C VAL A 57 -1.95 4.16 0.70
N GLN A 58 -2.33 2.91 0.95
CA GLN A 58 -3.56 2.54 1.62
C GLN A 58 -3.27 1.48 2.69
N SER A 59 -3.95 1.57 3.82
CA SER A 59 -4.01 0.56 4.86
C SER A 59 -5.44 0.08 5.04
N ILE A 60 -5.64 -1.23 5.07
CA ILE A 60 -6.91 -1.87 5.40
C ILE A 60 -6.68 -2.71 6.65
N THR A 61 -7.33 -2.31 7.75
CA THR A 61 -7.55 -3.17 8.91
C THR A 61 -8.78 -4.00 8.63
N ALA A 62 -8.60 -5.29 8.30
CA ALA A 62 -9.72 -6.17 8.00
C ALA A 62 -10.56 -6.50 9.25
N GLY A 63 -9.89 -6.61 10.41
CA GLY A 63 -10.56 -6.81 11.69
C GLY A 63 -11.52 -8.00 11.71
N THR A 64 -12.71 -7.81 12.27
CA THR A 64 -13.77 -8.84 12.31
C THR A 64 -14.30 -9.26 10.93
N GLY A 65 -13.89 -8.59 9.85
CA GLY A 65 -14.20 -8.98 8.48
C GLY A 65 -14.51 -7.78 7.59
N ILE A 66 -13.93 -7.77 6.40
CA ILE A 66 -14.23 -6.81 5.33
C ILE A 66 -14.32 -7.54 4.00
N TYR A 67 -15.26 -7.14 3.14
CA TYR A 67 -15.22 -7.49 1.73
C TYR A 67 -14.75 -6.28 0.94
N HIS A 68 -13.86 -6.52 -0.01
CA HIS A 68 -13.33 -5.45 -0.86
C HIS A 68 -13.04 -5.94 -2.28
N MET A 69 -12.88 -5.00 -3.20
CA MET A 69 -12.41 -5.25 -4.55
C MET A 69 -11.35 -4.22 -4.93
N GLU A 70 -10.43 -4.64 -5.80
CA GLU A 70 -9.28 -3.87 -6.24
C GLU A 70 -9.20 -3.98 -7.76
N MET A 71 -9.50 -2.89 -8.46
CA MET A 71 -9.71 -2.90 -9.90
C MET A 71 -8.83 -1.85 -10.59
N ASN A 72 -8.15 -2.26 -11.67
CA ASN A 72 -7.70 -1.33 -12.69
C ASN A 72 -8.88 -0.98 -13.60
N ARG A 73 -9.47 0.19 -13.39
CA ARG A 73 -10.58 0.71 -14.22
C ARG A 73 -10.10 1.50 -15.44
N ASP A 74 -8.79 1.72 -15.58
CA ASP A 74 -8.25 2.37 -16.77
C ASP A 74 -8.40 1.45 -17.99
N GLY A 75 -8.70 2.05 -19.15
CA GLY A 75 -8.95 1.34 -20.40
C GLY A 75 -7.71 1.12 -21.26
N GLY A 76 -6.56 1.74 -20.95
CA GLY A 76 -5.38 1.74 -21.80
C GLY A 76 -4.04 1.56 -21.08
N THR A 77 -4.01 1.64 -19.75
CA THR A 77 -2.78 1.62 -18.95
C THR A 77 -2.80 0.47 -17.96
N GLU A 78 -1.68 -0.24 -17.83
CA GLU A 78 -1.49 -1.23 -16.76
C GLU A 78 -1.34 -0.56 -15.40
N LEU A 79 -1.85 -1.22 -14.37
CA LEU A 79 -1.67 -0.86 -12.97
C LEU A 79 -0.57 -1.76 -12.39
N ARG A 80 0.37 -1.19 -11.64
CA ARG A 80 1.32 -1.93 -10.81
C ARG A 80 1.32 -1.41 -9.38
N PHE A 81 1.24 -2.31 -8.40
CA PHE A 81 1.30 -1.98 -6.98
C PHE A 81 1.96 -3.09 -6.18
N VAL A 82 2.46 -2.74 -5.00
CA VAL A 82 2.95 -3.71 -4.02
C VAL A 82 1.92 -3.83 -2.91
N GLN A 83 1.53 -5.06 -2.59
CA GLN A 83 0.64 -5.34 -1.48
C GLN A 83 1.38 -6.18 -0.42
N MET A 84 1.30 -5.74 0.83
CA MET A 84 1.95 -6.38 1.98
C MET A 84 0.91 -6.73 3.02
N TRP A 85 0.93 -7.97 3.49
CA TRP A 85 -0.02 -8.45 4.49
C TRP A 85 0.70 -8.72 5.81
N PHE A 86 0.12 -8.23 6.89
CA PHE A 86 0.63 -8.42 8.23
C PHE A 86 -0.42 -9.06 9.13
N LEU A 87 0.04 -9.89 10.06
CA LEU A 87 -0.79 -10.22 11.23
C LEU A 87 -1.02 -8.93 12.02
N PRO A 88 -2.24 -8.66 12.52
CA PRO A 88 -2.47 -7.52 13.39
C PRO A 88 -1.91 -7.83 14.78
N TRP A 89 -1.49 -6.81 15.52
CA TRP A 89 -1.04 -6.98 16.91
C TRP A 89 -2.18 -7.31 17.89
N ARG A 90 -3.44 -7.16 17.45
CA ARG A 90 -4.66 -7.43 18.20
C ARG A 90 -5.73 -7.98 17.27
N TRP A 91 -6.53 -8.90 17.79
CA TRP A 91 -7.63 -9.54 17.08
C TRP A 91 -8.96 -8.84 17.36
N ASN A 92 -9.99 -9.11 16.54
CA ASN A 92 -11.34 -8.57 16.68
C ASN A 92 -11.41 -7.04 16.60
N LEU A 93 -10.54 -6.43 15.80
CA LEU A 93 -10.58 -4.99 15.53
C LEU A 93 -11.79 -4.65 14.65
N ALA A 94 -12.29 -3.42 14.75
CA ALA A 94 -13.30 -2.94 13.82
C ALA A 94 -12.68 -2.76 12.42
N PRO A 95 -13.35 -3.18 11.33
CA PRO A 95 -12.85 -2.96 9.98
C PRO A 95 -12.67 -1.46 9.67
N ARG A 96 -11.54 -1.10 9.06
CA ARG A 96 -11.21 0.30 8.75
C ARG A 96 -10.28 0.39 7.55
N THR A 97 -10.56 1.33 6.66
CA THR A 97 -9.71 1.66 5.50
C THR A 97 -9.25 3.10 5.56
N SER A 98 -7.94 3.33 5.40
CA SER A 98 -7.33 4.66 5.32
C SER A 98 -6.40 4.72 4.13
N SER A 99 -6.30 5.89 3.51
CA SER A 99 -5.52 6.10 2.30
C SER A 99 -4.94 7.50 2.27
N ARG A 100 -3.85 7.64 1.51
CA ARG A 100 -3.20 8.93 1.29
C ARG A 100 -2.54 8.97 -0.08
N ALA A 101 -2.85 10.00 -0.85
CA ALA A 101 -2.13 10.32 -2.08
C ALA A 101 -0.80 11.01 -1.75
N PRO A 102 0.23 10.86 -2.60
CA PRO A 102 1.53 11.47 -2.33
C PRO A 102 1.49 12.98 -2.52
N SER A 103 2.30 13.70 -1.76
CA SER A 103 2.59 15.11 -2.02
C SER A 103 3.71 15.27 -3.07
N PRO A 104 3.79 16.39 -3.81
CA PRO A 104 4.89 16.61 -4.76
C PRO A 104 6.29 16.61 -4.12
N ALA A 105 6.40 16.88 -2.81
CA ALA A 105 7.68 16.85 -2.11
C ALA A 105 8.18 15.42 -1.86
N GLU A 106 7.25 14.46 -1.78
CA GLU A 106 7.49 13.07 -1.42
C GLU A 106 7.95 12.18 -2.57
N THR A 107 7.81 12.65 -3.81
CA THR A 107 8.27 11.94 -5.02
C THR A 107 9.74 12.24 -5.34
N ARG A 108 10.41 13.06 -4.53
CA ARG A 108 11.82 13.40 -4.71
C ARG A 108 12.72 12.18 -4.46
N PRO A 109 13.71 11.94 -5.33
CA PRO A 109 14.64 10.84 -5.18
C PRO A 109 15.56 11.04 -3.96
N ARG A 110 16.24 9.96 -3.57
CA ARG A 110 17.26 9.91 -2.50
C ARG A 110 16.71 10.28 -1.11
N ARG A 111 15.44 9.95 -0.82
CA ARG A 111 14.83 10.12 0.49
C ARG A 111 14.01 8.89 0.88
N TRP A 112 14.01 8.60 2.18
CA TRP A 112 13.05 7.67 2.77
C TRP A 112 11.71 8.38 2.92
N ARG A 113 10.67 7.85 2.27
CA ARG A 113 9.29 8.29 2.43
C ARG A 113 8.57 7.34 3.38
N PRO A 114 8.07 7.80 4.54
CA PRO A 114 7.21 6.96 5.37
C PRO A 114 5.94 6.59 4.61
N LEU A 115 5.58 5.31 4.61
CA LEU A 115 4.36 4.79 4.02
C LEU A 115 3.33 4.50 5.10
N ALA A 116 3.74 3.78 6.15
CA ALA A 116 2.88 3.38 7.24
C ALA A 116 3.64 3.39 8.56
N THR A 117 2.92 3.67 9.64
CA THR A 117 3.43 3.67 11.02
C THR A 117 2.43 2.96 11.94
N PRO A 118 2.86 2.51 13.12
CA PRO A 118 1.95 1.91 14.09
C PRO A 118 0.82 2.86 14.48
N GLU A 119 -0.34 2.28 14.81
CA GLU A 119 -1.44 3.02 15.42
C GLU A 119 -0.96 3.70 16.71
N GLY A 120 -1.17 5.02 16.81
CA GLY A 120 -0.76 5.85 17.95
C GLY A 120 0.54 6.65 17.78
N ASP A 121 1.36 6.40 16.75
CA ASP A 121 2.58 7.18 16.52
C ASP A 121 2.32 8.57 15.89
N ALA A 122 1.87 9.57 16.65
CA ALA A 122 1.50 10.88 16.11
C ALA A 122 2.59 11.64 15.31
N GLN A 123 3.84 11.17 15.24
CA GLN A 123 4.95 11.86 14.56
C GLN A 123 4.77 11.91 13.04
N CYS A 124 4.23 10.85 12.44
CA CYS A 124 4.05 10.80 11.01
C CYS A 124 2.67 11.34 10.61
N THR A 125 2.66 12.58 10.09
CA THR A 125 1.46 13.22 9.53
C THR A 125 1.23 12.88 8.06
N GLU A 126 2.22 12.22 7.45
CA GLU A 126 2.29 11.99 6.00
C GLU A 126 2.30 10.49 5.64
N CYS A 127 1.64 9.66 6.43
CA CYS A 127 1.54 8.22 6.18
C CYS A 127 0.18 7.68 6.64
N VAL A 128 -0.10 6.44 6.28
CA VAL A 128 -1.25 5.70 6.85
C VAL A 128 -0.85 5.03 8.17
N ARG A 129 -1.86 4.52 8.88
CA ARG A 129 -1.70 3.84 10.16
C ARG A 129 -2.02 2.37 10.00
N MET A 130 -1.35 1.55 10.79
CA MET A 130 -1.62 0.12 10.84
C MET A 130 -1.63 -0.41 12.26
N GLU A 131 -2.44 -1.43 12.49
CA GLU A 131 -2.59 -2.11 13.77
C GLU A 131 -1.48 -3.17 13.94
N GLN A 132 -0.24 -2.73 13.81
CA GLN A 132 0.96 -3.54 14.00
C GLN A 132 2.15 -2.63 14.34
N ASP A 133 3.09 -3.15 15.15
CA ASP A 133 4.36 -2.50 15.49
C ASP A 133 5.37 -2.64 14.33
N ALA A 134 5.08 -1.95 13.22
CA ALA A 134 5.93 -1.91 12.05
C ALA A 134 5.96 -0.51 11.42
N TYR A 135 7.12 -0.17 10.87
CA TYR A 135 7.34 1.04 10.09
C TYR A 135 7.68 0.65 8.67
N LEU A 136 6.94 1.21 7.71
CA LEU A 136 7.19 0.98 6.29
C LEU A 136 7.69 2.26 5.66
N TYR A 137 8.76 2.15 4.88
CA TYR A 137 9.32 3.25 4.11
C TYR A 137 9.53 2.83 2.66
N ALA A 138 9.32 3.75 1.73
CA ALA A 138 9.75 3.63 0.35
C ALA A 138 10.97 4.53 0.11
N ALA A 139 11.87 4.11 -0.77
CA ALA A 139 12.93 4.96 -1.29
C ALA A 139 12.97 4.84 -2.81
N HIS A 140 13.00 6.00 -3.48
CA HIS A 140 13.30 6.07 -4.90
C HIS A 140 14.75 6.53 -5.06
N LEU A 141 15.60 5.67 -5.62
CA LEU A 141 17.02 5.94 -5.79
C LEU A 141 17.30 6.16 -7.28
N GLU A 142 18.00 7.25 -7.60
CA GLU A 142 18.53 7.45 -8.94
C GLU A 142 19.79 6.62 -9.10
N GLN A 143 19.98 6.05 -10.29
CA GLN A 143 21.24 5.42 -10.65
C GLN A 143 22.32 6.51 -10.75
N GLU A 144 23.38 6.40 -9.95
CA GLU A 144 24.55 7.24 -10.17
C GLU A 144 25.25 6.80 -11.46
N GLY A 145 25.38 7.72 -12.41
CA GLY A 145 26.13 7.46 -13.63
C GLY A 145 27.59 7.21 -13.27
N PHE A 146 28.11 6.02 -13.58
CA PHE A 146 29.56 5.79 -13.56
C PHE A 146 30.17 6.69 -14.65
N GLY A 147 30.74 7.82 -14.25
CA GLY A 147 31.52 8.65 -15.14
C GLY A 147 32.76 7.86 -15.57
N THR A 148 32.79 7.38 -16.82
CA THR A 148 34.04 6.98 -17.47
C THR A 148 34.91 8.22 -17.65
N MET A 149 35.74 8.49 -16.65
CA MET A 149 36.91 9.36 -16.80
C MET A 149 37.94 8.58 -17.61
N TYR A 150 37.91 8.74 -18.94
CA TYR A 150 39.08 8.44 -19.75
C TYR A 150 40.09 9.58 -19.50
N HIS A 151 41.20 9.25 -18.84
CA HIS A 151 42.43 10.04 -18.87
C HIS A 151 43.34 9.54 -19.99
#